data_AF-A0A5D2NYX8-F1
#
_entry.id   AF-A0A5D2NYX8-F1
#
_cell.length_a   1.000
_cell.length_b   1.000
_cell.length_c   1.000
_cell.angle_alpha   90.00
_cell.angle_beta   90.00
_cell.angle_gamma   90.00
#
_symmetry.space_group_name_H-M   'P 1'
#
loop_
_entity.id
_entity.type
_entity.pdbx_description
1 polymer ?
#
loop_
_entity_poly.entity_id
_entity_poly.type
_entity_poly.pdbx_seq_one_letter_code
_entity_poly.pdbx_strand_id
1 'polypeptide(L)'
;MASPVHFTTFVLFHVLIAVVVAIGPTLGTGSTTLATTSSLEMEAEALLHTGWWHWDVNHTQEHCEWQGISCNEAGSVTRICVL
;
A
#
# COMPACT_ATOMS: atom_id res chain seq x y z
N MET A 1 30.28 22.03 25.66
CA MET A 1 31.18 21.52 24.59
C MET A 1 30.47 20.39 23.87
N ALA A 2 29.73 20.71 22.80
CA ALA A 2 29.25 19.67 21.90
C ALA A 2 30.48 19.05 21.23
N SER A 3 30.72 17.76 21.49
CA SER A 3 31.94 17.10 21.03
C SER A 3 32.00 17.18 19.50
N PRO A 4 33.12 17.59 18.89
CA PRO A 4 33.22 17.82 17.43
C PRO A 4 32.82 16.58 16.61
N VAL A 5 32.95 15.39 17.19
CA VAL A 5 32.50 14.10 16.63
C VAL A 5 30.98 13.96 16.50
N HIS A 6 30.19 14.64 17.31
CA HIS A 6 28.72 14.61 17.23
C HIS A 6 28.23 15.52 16.11
N PHE A 7 28.90 16.65 15.86
CA PHE A 7 28.54 17.52 14.76
C PHE A 7 28.86 16.88 13.40
N THR A 8 30.03 16.23 13.30
CA THR A 8 30.45 15.58 12.05
C THR A 8 29.58 14.38 11.68
N THR A 9 29.12 13.58 12.64
CA THR A 9 28.20 12.45 12.38
C THR A 9 26.83 12.91 11.91
N PHE A 10 26.29 13.97 12.52
CA PHE A 10 25.02 14.55 12.09
C PHE A 10 25.11 15.08 10.67
N VAL A 11 26.18 15.79 10.33
CA VAL A 11 26.41 16.28 8.96
C VAL A 11 26.53 15.12 7.97
N LEU A 12 27.29 14.06 8.30
CA LEU A 12 27.43 12.87 7.47
C LEU A 12 26.08 12.17 7.21
N PHE A 13 25.25 12.05 8.25
CA PHE A 13 23.91 11.48 8.16
C PHE A 13 23.00 12.30 7.25
N HIS A 14 23.03 13.64 7.37
CA HIS A 14 22.24 14.53 6.53
C HIS A 14 22.70 14.48 5.06
N VAL A 15 24.01 14.41 4.82
CA VAL A 15 24.57 14.25 3.47
C VAL A 15 24.17 12.91 2.86
N LEU A 16 24.19 11.82 3.64
CA LEU A 16 23.73 10.51 3.19
C LEU A 16 22.26 10.53 2.77
N ILE A 17 21.39 11.13 3.58
CA ILE A 17 19.97 11.29 3.25
C ILE A 17 19.78 12.14 1.99
N ALA A 18 20.50 13.26 1.88
CA ALA A 18 20.41 14.14 0.72
C ALA A 18 20.85 13.43 -0.58
N VAL A 19 21.88 12.58 -0.51
CA VAL A 19 22.34 11.77 -1.65
C VAL A 19 21.31 10.71 -2.03
N VAL A 20 20.71 10.00 -1.07
CA VAL A 20 19.63 9.04 -1.34
C VAL A 20 18.41 9.72 -1.97
N VAL A 21 18.06 10.93 -1.52
CA VAL A 21 16.97 11.73 -2.08
C VAL A 21 17.32 12.27 -3.48
N ALA A 22 18.58 12.63 -3.73
CA ALA A 22 19.03 13.16 -5.03
C ALA A 22 19.19 12.07 -6.11
N ILE A 23 19.61 10.86 -5.73
CA ILE A 23 19.59 9.67 -6.59
C ILE A 23 18.14 9.12 -6.71
N GLY A 24 17.25 9.58 -5.81
CA GLY A 24 15.97 8.99 -5.47
C GLY A 24 14.77 9.18 -6.41
N PRO A 25 14.69 10.11 -7.38
CA PRO A 25 13.49 10.15 -8.21
C PRO A 25 13.83 9.83 -9.67
N THR A 26 14.16 8.56 -9.94
CA THR A 26 13.74 7.91 -11.20
C THR A 26 12.42 7.16 -11.06
N LEU A 27 11.72 7.30 -9.93
CA LEU A 27 10.32 6.90 -9.78
C LEU A 27 9.41 8.06 -10.18
N GLY A 28 9.44 8.40 -11.46
CA GLY A 28 8.28 8.99 -12.10
C GLY A 28 7.12 7.99 -12.02
N THR A 29 5.97 8.42 -11.53
CA THR A 29 4.63 7.91 -11.92
C THR A 29 4.30 6.41 -11.71
N GLY A 30 5.20 5.57 -11.18
CA GLY A 30 4.97 4.14 -10.97
C GLY A 30 4.69 3.70 -9.53
N SER A 31 4.91 4.58 -8.55
CA SER A 31 4.80 4.23 -7.12
C SER A 31 3.36 4.19 -6.61
N THR A 32 2.44 4.92 -7.23
CA THR A 32 1.02 4.89 -6.88
C THR A 32 0.40 3.55 -7.26
N THR A 33 0.68 3.04 -8.45
CA THR A 33 0.06 1.79 -8.93
C THR A 33 0.45 0.59 -8.08
N LEU A 34 1.73 0.45 -7.72
CA LEU A 34 2.22 -0.67 -6.88
C LEU A 34 1.72 -0.60 -5.43
N ALA A 35 1.66 0.61 -4.86
CA ALA A 35 1.09 0.80 -3.52
C ALA A 35 -0.42 0.54 -3.52
N THR A 36 -1.12 0.98 -4.56
CA THR A 36 -2.55 0.71 -4.74
C THR A 36 -2.80 -0.78 -4.94
N THR A 37 -2.07 -1.49 -5.80
CA THR A 37 -2.26 -2.95 -6.01
C THR A 37 -2.01 -3.73 -4.73
N SER A 38 -0.97 -3.38 -3.96
CA SER A 38 -0.71 -4.00 -2.66
C SER A 38 -1.82 -3.71 -1.65
N SER A 39 -2.38 -2.50 -1.65
CA SER A 39 -3.53 -2.15 -0.80
C SER A 39 -4.78 -2.95 -1.15
N LEU A 40 -5.06 -3.15 -2.44
CA LEU A 40 -6.22 -3.90 -2.91
C LEU A 40 -6.11 -5.40 -2.59
N GLU A 41 -4.90 -5.97 -2.74
CA GLU A 41 -4.64 -7.37 -2.36
C GLU A 41 -4.86 -7.58 -0.85
N MET A 42 -4.40 -6.63 -0.01
CA MET A 42 -4.67 -6.68 1.43
C MET A 42 -6.15 -6.52 1.77
N GLU A 43 -6.91 -5.72 1.02
CA GLU A 43 -8.37 -5.63 1.19
C GLU A 43 -9.05 -6.96 0.86
N ALA A 44 -8.67 -7.61 -0.25
CA ALA A 44 -9.19 -8.91 -0.64
C ALA A 44 -8.90 -9.99 0.42
N GLU A 45 -7.67 -10.05 0.94
CA GLU A 45 -7.29 -10.97 2.01
C GLU A 45 -8.03 -10.68 3.32
N ALA A 46 -8.13 -9.40 3.71
CA ALA A 46 -8.88 -9.01 4.91
C ALA A 46 -10.36 -9.37 4.79
N LEU A 47 -10.94 -9.20 3.59
CA LEU A 47 -12.25 -9.73 3.27
C LEU A 47 -12.21 -11.24 3.49
N LEU A 48 -11.37 -12.05 2.84
CA LEU A 48 -11.26 -13.51 3.04
C LEU A 48 -10.98 -14.01 4.47
N HIS A 49 -10.68 -13.13 5.41
CA HIS A 49 -10.57 -13.49 6.84
C HIS A 49 -11.83 -13.22 7.66
N THR A 50 -12.78 -12.40 7.18
CA THR A 50 -13.95 -11.94 7.96
C THR A 50 -15.15 -12.90 7.97
N GLY A 51 -15.08 -14.01 7.23
CA GLY A 51 -16.05 -15.11 7.14
C GLY A 51 -17.45 -14.78 6.62
N TRP A 52 -17.66 -13.60 6.04
CA TRP A 52 -19.01 -13.09 5.70
C TRP A 52 -19.47 -13.46 4.28
N TRP A 53 -18.60 -13.97 3.41
CA TRP A 53 -18.98 -14.44 2.07
C TRP A 53 -19.63 -15.81 2.12
N HIS A 54 -20.64 -16.00 1.27
CA HIS A 54 -21.23 -17.31 1.03
C HIS A 54 -20.23 -18.23 0.31
N TRP A 55 -20.40 -19.55 0.42
CA TRP A 55 -19.49 -20.54 -0.18
C TRP A 55 -19.43 -20.50 -1.72
N ASP A 56 -20.28 -19.69 -2.37
CA ASP A 56 -20.35 -19.48 -3.82
C ASP A 56 -19.47 -18.33 -4.36
N VAL A 57 -18.60 -17.71 -3.56
CA VAL A 57 -17.67 -16.72 -4.12
C VAL A 57 -16.55 -17.41 -4.90
N ASN A 58 -16.40 -16.98 -6.14
CA ASN A 58 -15.30 -17.42 -6.99
C ASN A 58 -14.03 -16.66 -6.58
N HIS A 59 -13.20 -17.27 -5.73
CA HIS A 59 -11.96 -16.67 -5.25
C HIS A 59 -10.89 -16.44 -6.34
N THR A 60 -11.10 -16.98 -7.55
CA THR A 60 -10.24 -16.69 -8.71
C THR A 60 -10.60 -15.38 -9.42
N GLN A 61 -11.76 -14.79 -9.11
CA GLN A 61 -12.17 -13.47 -9.60
C GLN A 61 -11.72 -12.36 -8.65
N GLU A 62 -11.49 -11.18 -9.21
CA GLU A 62 -11.20 -9.94 -8.47
C GLU A 62 -12.22 -9.75 -7.35
N HIS A 63 -11.81 -9.26 -6.17
CA HIS A 63 -12.70 -9.13 -5.02
C HIS A 63 -13.89 -8.21 -5.27
N CYS A 64 -13.77 -7.29 -6.24
CA CYS A 64 -14.86 -6.42 -6.68
C CYS A 64 -15.97 -7.15 -7.43
N GLU A 65 -15.73 -8.37 -7.91
CA GLU A 65 -16.72 -9.21 -8.58
C GLU A 65 -17.44 -10.15 -7.60
N TRP A 66 -17.05 -10.15 -6.32
CA TRP A 66 -17.71 -10.97 -5.31
C TRP A 66 -19.12 -10.45 -5.03
N GLN A 67 -20.05 -11.40 -4.86
CA GLN A 67 -21.43 -11.06 -4.51
C GLN A 67 -21.48 -10.28 -3.21
N GLY A 68 -22.18 -9.14 -3.22
CA GLY A 68 -22.29 -8.25 -2.06
C GLY A 68 -21.12 -7.28 -1.86
N ILE A 69 -20.08 -7.29 -2.70
CA ILE A 69 -19.02 -6.26 -2.72
C ILE A 69 -19.37 -5.15 -3.71
N SER A 70 -19.06 -3.90 -3.36
CA SER A 70 -19.03 -2.79 -4.30
C SER A 70 -17.73 -2.00 -4.16
N CYS A 71 -17.02 -1.79 -5.27
CA CYS A 71 -15.77 -1.05 -5.31
C CYS A 71 -15.93 0.34 -5.93
N ASN A 72 -14.99 1.24 -5.61
CA ASN A 72 -14.82 2.51 -6.32
C ASN A 72 -14.10 2.32 -7.68
N GLU A 73 -13.94 3.41 -8.44
CA GLU A 73 -13.20 3.41 -9.73
C GLU A 73 -11.74 2.96 -9.60
N ALA A 74 -11.17 2.99 -8.39
CA ALA A 74 -9.82 2.54 -8.10
C ALA A 74 -9.73 1.06 -7.68
N GLY A 75 -10.85 0.33 -7.63
CA GLY A 75 -10.90 -1.09 -7.23
C GLY A 75 -10.96 -1.33 -5.71
N SER A 76 -11.05 -0.27 -4.90
CA SER A 76 -11.11 -0.41 -3.43
C SER A 76 -12.55 -0.54 -2.94
N VAL A 77 -12.74 -1.40 -1.94
CA VAL A 77 -14.06 -1.75 -1.41
C VAL A 77 -14.69 -0.56 -0.71
N THR A 78 -15.87 -0.15 -1.17
CA THR A 78 -16.64 0.95 -0.56
C THR A 78 -17.86 0.49 0.19
N ARG A 79 -18.44 -0.66 -0.17
CA ARG A 79 -19.60 -1.24 0.49
C ARG A 79 -19.53 -2.76 0.50
N ILE A 80 -20.04 -3.31 1.59
CA ILE A 80 -20.20 -4.74 1.85
C ILE A 80 -21.67 -4.94 2.23
N CYS A 81 -22.38 -5.78 1.48
CA CYS A 81 -23.76 -6.13 1.74
C CYS A 81 -23.83 -7.60 2.16
N VAL A 82 -24.31 -7.85 3.37
CA VAL A 82 -24.71 -9.20 3.81
C VAL A 82 -26.13 -9.46 3.29
N LEU A 83 -26.25 -10.42 2.38
CA LEU A 83 -27.53 -10.94 1.89
C LEU A 83 -28.10 -11.99 2.84
#